data_AF-A0A534X3C0-F1
#
_entry.id   AF-A0A534X3C0-F1
#
_cell.length_a   1.000
_cell.length_b   1.000
_cell.length_c   1.000
_cell.angle_alpha   90.00
_cell.angle_beta   90.00
_cell.angle_gamma   90.00
#
_symmetry.space_group_name_H-M   'P 1'
#
loop_
_entity.id
_entity.type
_entity.pdbx_description
1 polymer ?
#
loop_
_entity_poly.entity_id
_entity_poly.type
_entity_poly.pdbx_seq_one_letter_code
_entity_poly.pdbx_strand_id
1 'polypeptide(L)' 'MSSSRPSSRPSRRATCPTCGAKRVAHVTEDVVLRIGARRQVVEAVPHERCEACGEQIFGLEASRRFDRLLGRRRAGRVA' A
#
# COMPACT_ATOMS: atom_id res chain seq x y z
N MET A 1 22.78 22.29 -3.84
CA MET A 1 22.17 21.35 -2.86
C MET A 1 20.75 21.80 -2.62
N SER A 2 19.74 21.03 -3.05
CA SER A 2 18.34 21.14 -2.60
C SER A 2 17.58 19.92 -3.11
N SER A 3 17.72 18.81 -2.40
CA SER A 3 16.95 17.58 -2.62
C SER A 3 15.58 17.74 -1.98
N SER A 4 14.60 18.25 -2.73
CA SER A 4 13.20 18.23 -2.32
C SER A 4 12.71 16.79 -2.36
N ARG A 5 12.83 16.09 -1.23
CA ARG A 5 12.20 14.78 -1.00
C ARG A 5 10.68 14.95 -1.20
N PRO A 6 9.99 14.16 -2.06
CA PRO A 6 8.55 14.20 -2.08
C PRO A 6 8.06 13.62 -0.76
N SER A 7 7.59 14.51 0.12
CA SER A 7 6.98 14.15 1.40
C SER A 7 5.85 13.14 1.15
N SER A 8 5.98 11.98 1.77
CA SER A 8 4.98 10.92 1.92
C SER A 8 3.76 11.42 2.72
N ARG A 9 3.21 12.60 2.42
CA ARG A 9 2.02 13.10 3.11
C ARG A 9 0.85 12.21 2.69
N PRO A 10 0.20 11.51 3.63
CA PRO A 10 -1.00 10.74 3.30
C PRO A 10 -2.00 11.71 2.67
N SER A 11 -2.57 11.32 1.54
CA SER A 11 -3.65 12.09 0.92
C SER A 11 -4.74 12.18 1.96
N ARG A 12 -5.12 13.38 2.40
CA ARG A 12 -6.25 13.61 3.30
C ARG A 12 -7.57 13.22 2.60
N ARG A 13 -7.78 11.95 2.30
CA ARG A 13 -9.05 11.46 1.81
C ARG A 13 -9.96 11.41 3.02
N ALA A 14 -10.77 12.45 3.17
CA ALA A 14 -11.78 12.54 4.22
C ALA A 14 -12.88 11.47 4.06
N THR A 15 -12.94 10.79 2.91
CA THR A 15 -13.92 9.75 2.59
C THR A 15 -13.28 8.55 1.92
N CYS A 16 -13.80 7.36 2.24
CA CYS A 16 -13.45 6.12 1.58
C CYS A 16 -13.86 6.17 0.10
N PRO A 17 -12.96 5.89 -0.85
CA PRO A 17 -13.28 5.89 -2.27
C PRO A 17 -14.22 4.76 -2.69
N THR A 18 -14.29 3.67 -1.90
CA THR A 18 -15.08 2.48 -2.22
C THR A 18 -16.53 2.62 -1.75
N CYS A 19 -16.77 3.07 -0.51
CA CYS A 19 -18.11 3.12 0.08
C CYS A 19 -18.60 4.53 0.45
N GLY A 20 -17.77 5.56 0.28
CA GLY A 20 -18.11 6.95 0.61
C GLY A 20 -18.10 7.28 2.11
N ALA A 21 -17.83 6.31 2.99
CA ALA A 21 -17.81 6.54 4.44
C ALA A 21 -16.73 7.54 4.84
N LYS A 22 -17.04 8.42 5.81
CA LYS A 22 -16.10 9.46 6.31
C LYS A 22 -15.02 8.92 7.25
N ARG A 23 -15.17 7.69 7.73
CA ARG A 23 -14.28 7.08 8.73
C ARG A 23 -13.22 6.24 8.04
N VAL A 24 -12.06 6.86 7.86
CA VAL A 24 -10.83 6.25 7.37
C VAL A 24 -9.74 6.49 8.41
N ALA A 25 -9.27 5.41 9.03
CA ALA A 25 -8.27 5.45 10.09
C ALA A 25 -6.86 5.24 9.51
N HIS A 26 -5.87 5.92 10.08
CA HIS A 26 -4.47 5.65 9.77
C HIS A 26 -4.00 4.47 10.62
N VAL A 27 -3.54 3.41 9.97
CA VAL A 27 -3.08 2.19 10.62
C VAL A 27 -1.69 1.80 10.13
N THR A 28 -0.95 1.12 10.98
CA THR A 28 0.32 0.48 10.63
C THR A 28 0.19 -0.97 11.04
N GLU A 29 0.17 -1.86 10.05
CA GLU A 29 0.05 -3.31 10.28
C GLU A 29 0.91 -4.08 9.28
N ASP A 30 1.12 -5.36 9.58
CA ASP A 30 1.83 -6.28 8.70
C ASP A 30 0.88 -6.76 7.59
N VAL A 31 1.27 -6.53 6.34
CA VAL A 31 0.47 -6.88 5.17
C VAL A 31 0.97 -8.19 4.60
N VAL A 32 0.11 -9.21 4.58
CA VAL A 32 0.44 -10.53 4.00
C VAL A 32 0.01 -10.58 2.54
N LEU A 33 0.99 -10.56 1.64
CA LEU A 33 0.80 -10.75 0.21
C LEU A 33 0.89 -12.24 -0.14
N ARG A 34 -0.09 -12.74 -0.91
CA ARG A 34 0.00 -14.06 -1.55
C ARG A 34 0.45 -13.87 -2.99
N ILE A 35 1.66 -14.34 -3.31
CA ILE A 35 2.24 -14.23 -4.65
C ILE A 35 2.50 -15.65 -5.18
N GLY A 36 1.56 -16.19 -5.95
CA GLY A 36 1.54 -17.61 -6.33
C GLY A 36 1.44 -18.51 -5.08
N ALA A 37 2.28 -19.55 -4.99
CA ALA A 37 2.33 -20.44 -3.84
C ALA A 37 3.06 -19.87 -2.60
N ARG A 38 3.63 -18.66 -2.68
CA ARG A 38 4.43 -18.07 -1.59
C ARG A 38 3.61 -17.01 -0.85
N ARG A 39 3.67 -17.05 0.48
CA ARG A 39 3.22 -15.97 1.37
C ARG A 39 4.41 -15.07 1.66
N GLN A 40 4.24 -13.77 1.47
CA GLN A 40 5.23 -12.76 1.81
C GLN A 40 4.62 -11.76 2.76
N VAL A 41 5.31 -11.50 3.87
CA VAL A 41 4.89 -10.50 4.85
C VAL A 41 5.65 -9.22 4.55
N VAL A 42 4.92 -8.11 4.46
CA VAL A 42 5.48 -6.76 4.41
C VAL A 42 5.19 -6.15 5.77
N GLU A 43 6.23 -6.01 6.58
CA GLU A 43 6.10 -5.57 7.96
C GLU A 43 5.85 -4.06 8.04
N ALA A 44 5.08 -3.66 9.06
CA ALA A 44 4.83 -2.28 9.46
C ALA A 44 4.51 -1.35 8.27
N VAL A 45 3.45 -1.66 7.52
CA VAL A 45 3.03 -0.86 6.37
C VAL A 45 2.04 0.21 6.81
N PRO A 46 2.43 1.50 6.79
CA PRO A 46 1.51 2.59 7.07
C PRO A 46 0.52 2.73 5.91
N HIS A 47 -0.77 2.72 6.23
CA HIS A 47 -1.85 2.88 5.27
C HIS A 47 -3.12 3.41 5.91
N GLU A 48 -4.10 3.74 5.08
CA GLU A 48 -5.42 4.19 5.50
C GLU A 48 -6.41 3.02 5.38
N ARG A 49 -7.16 2.72 6.45
CA ARG A 49 -8.17 1.65 6.47
C ARG A 49 -9.54 2.22 6.74
N CYS A 50 -10.52 1.91 5.89
CA CYS A 50 -11.90 2.26 6.14
C CYS A 50 -12.49 1.37 7.23
N GLU A 51 -13.04 1.97 8.29
CA GLU A 51 -13.67 1.24 9.39
C GLU A 51 -15.04 0.66 9.01
N ALA A 52 -15.67 1.18 7.94
CA ALA A 52 -17.00 0.75 7.52
C ALA A 52 -16.97 -0.48 6.58
N CYS A 53 -16.11 -0.46 5.56
CA CYS A 53 -16.04 -1.54 4.56
C CYS A 53 -14.72 -2.32 4.56
N GLY A 54 -13.72 -1.88 5.34
CA GLY A 54 -12.43 -2.55 5.40
C GLY A 54 -11.46 -2.23 4.25
N GLU A 55 -11.82 -1.30 3.35
CA GLU A 55 -10.94 -0.85 2.25
C GLU A 55 -9.57 -0.40 2.78
N GLN A 56 -8.49 -0.80 2.10
CA GLN A 56 -7.11 -0.45 2.46
C GLN A 56 -6.50 0.41 1.36
N ILE A 57 -6.16 1.65 1.70
CA ILE A 57 -5.64 2.66 0.79
C ILE A 57 -4.15 2.85 1.09
N PHE A 58 -3.32 2.40 0.17
CA PHE A 58 -1.87 2.44 0.30
C PHE A 58 -1.28 3.68 -0.39
N GLY A 59 -0.37 4.37 0.29
CA GLY A 59 0.39 5.47 -0.29
C GLY A 59 1.52 4.97 -1.22
N LEU A 60 2.11 5.90 -1.97
CA LEU A 60 3.17 5.61 -2.96
C LEU A 60 4.37 4.84 -2.38
N GLU A 61 4.73 5.10 -1.12
CA GLU A 61 5.84 4.39 -0.49
C GLU A 61 5.53 2.90 -0.28
N ALA A 62 4.34 2.59 0.21
CA ALA A 62 3.87 1.22 0.37
C ALA A 62 3.74 0.52 -0.99
N SER A 63 3.18 1.19 -1.99
CA SER A 63 3.10 0.68 -3.36
C SER A 63 4.48 0.29 -3.91
N ARG A 64 5.51 1.14 -3.74
CA ARG A 64 6.88 0.82 -4.17
C ARG A 64 7.49 -0.37 -3.42
N ARG A 65 7.12 -0.59 -2.14
CA ARG A 65 7.55 -1.78 -1.40
C ARG A 65 6.91 -3.03 -2.01
N PHE A 66 5.60 -2.99 -2.31
CA PHE A 66 4.89 -4.09 -2.98
C PHE A 66 5.45 -4.36 -4.38
N ASP A 67 5.68 -3.33 -5.18
CA ASP A 67 6.23 -3.45 -6.53
C ASP A 67 7.63 -4.09 -6.53
N ARG A 68 8.48 -3.81 -5.55
CA ARG A 68 9.79 -4.48 -5.43
C ARG A 68 9.67 -5.98 -5.14
N LEU A 69 8.63 -6.39 -4.43
CA LEU A 69 8.36 -7.80 -4.16
C LEU A 69 7.79 -8.52 -5.38
N LEU A 70 6.89 -7.86 -6.10
CA LEU A 70 6.24 -8.39 -7.31
C LEU A 70 7.17 -8.35 -8.53
N GLY A 71 7.94 -7.27 -8.68
CA GLY A 71 8.85 -6.98 -9.79
C GLY A 71 10.05 -7.94 -9.87
N ARG A 72 10.39 -8.63 -8.77
CA ARG A 72 11.34 -9.76 -8.79
C ARG A 72 10.91 -10.91 -9.72
N ARG A 73 9.71 -10.89 -10.32
CA ARG A 73 9.22 -11.90 -11.28
C ARG A 73 9.11 -11.46 -12.74
N ARG A 74 9.29 -10.17 -13.08
CA ARG A 74 9.19 -9.71 -14.50
C ARG A 74 10.46 -9.92 -15.33
N ALA A 75 11.41 -10.74 -14.85
CA ALA A 75 12.57 -11.21 -15.61
C ALA A 75 12.41 -12.69 -16.06
N GLY A 76 11.18 -13.16 -16.25
CA GLY A 76 10.89 -14.48 -16.80
C GLY A 76 10.28 -14.38 -18.20
N ARG A 77 11.10 -14.73 -19.21
CA ARG A 77 10.78 -15.05 -20.62
C ARG A 77 9.34 -14.74 -21.09
N VAL A 78 9.22 -13.75 -21.97
CA VAL A 78 8.32 -13.88 -23.11
C VAL A 78 9.06 -14.79 -24.09
N ALA A 79 8.58 -16.02 -24.22
CA ALA A 79 8.94 -16.92 -25.30
C ALA A 79 8.10 -16.59 -26.54
#